data_AF-A0A838HSD4-F1
#
_entry.id   AF-A0A838HSD4-F1
#
_cell.length_a   1.000
_cell.length_b   1.000
_cell.length_c   1.000
_cell.angle_alpha   90.00
_cell.angle_beta   90.00
_cell.angle_gamma   90.00
#
_symmetry.space_group_name_H-M   'P 1'
#
loop_
_entity.id
_entity.type
_entity.pdbx_description
1 polymer ?
#
loop_
_entity_poly.entity_id
_entity_poly.type
_entity_poly.pdbx_seq_one_letter_code
_entity_poly.pdbx_strand_id
1 'polypeptide(L)'
;LGEVACHRALIPALRGAMGELEQDGLAWLVDPAQYAGCWVPRLIAAGSAPSRHAWGLAVDLNTAPNPQGVASAQDPRLVETMERWGFTWGGPWLVPDAQHFEYVHPPG
;
A
#
# COMPACT_ATOMS: atom_id res chain seq x y z
N LEU A 1 -3.05 11.29 -2.44
CA LEU A 1 -2.29 11.05 -1.18
C LEU A 1 -1.65 12.30 -0.59
N GLY A 2 -1.29 13.31 -1.39
CA GLY A 2 -0.59 14.50 -0.88
C GLY A 2 0.91 14.26 -0.75
N GLU A 3 1.55 14.90 0.23
CA GLU A 3 2.98 14.70 0.51
C GLU A 3 3.19 13.36 1.23
N VAL A 4 4.16 12.57 0.75
CA VAL A 4 4.53 11.26 1.33
C VAL A 4 6.04 11.16 1.51
N ALA A 5 6.47 10.48 2.57
CA ALA A 5 7.87 10.15 2.81
C ALA A 5 8.10 8.66 2.55
N CYS A 6 8.76 8.35 1.44
CA CYS A 6 9.02 6.99 0.96
C CYS A 6 10.46 6.83 0.47
N HIS A 7 10.88 5.58 0.27
CA HIS A 7 12.11 5.30 -0.46
C HIS A 7 12.02 5.81 -1.91
N ARG A 8 13.12 6.37 -2.42
CA ARG A 8 13.16 6.98 -3.76
C ARG A 8 12.78 6.02 -4.89
N ALA A 9 13.06 4.73 -4.73
CA ALA A 9 12.70 3.71 -5.72
C ALA A 9 11.20 3.41 -5.76
N LEU A 10 10.46 3.60 -4.66
CA LEU A 10 9.02 3.36 -4.59
C LEU A 10 8.22 4.54 -5.16
N ILE A 11 8.70 5.78 -4.97
CA ILE A 11 7.95 7.00 -5.33
C ILE A 11 7.43 7.00 -6.79
N PRO A 12 8.21 6.62 -7.82
CA PRO A 12 7.71 6.57 -9.19
C PRO A 12 6.52 5.61 -9.35
N ALA A 13 6.61 4.43 -8.74
CA ALA A 13 5.55 3.42 -8.79
C ALA A 13 4.28 3.88 -8.08
N LEU A 14 4.39 4.43 -6.87
CA LEU A 14 3.24 4.95 -6.13
C LEU A 14 2.57 6.12 -6.87
N ARG A 15 3.36 7.03 -7.44
CA ARG A 15 2.83 8.13 -8.25
C ARG A 15 2.11 7.61 -9.50
N GLY A 16 2.69 6.60 -10.16
CA GLY A 16 2.10 5.95 -11.32
C GLY A 16 0.75 5.32 -11.00
N ALA A 17 0.69 4.49 -9.95
CA ALA A 17 -0.55 3.84 -9.52
C ALA A 17 -1.66 4.84 -9.17
N MET A 18 -1.34 5.89 -8.41
CA MET A 18 -2.33 6.93 -8.07
C MET A 18 -2.77 7.70 -9.32
N GLY A 19 -1.85 8.00 -10.23
CA GLY A 19 -2.15 8.67 -11.49
C GLY A 19 -3.01 7.83 -12.44
N GLU A 20 -2.79 6.51 -12.50
CA GLU A 20 -3.62 5.58 -13.28
C GLU A 20 -5.04 5.52 -12.72
N LEU A 21 -5.21 5.41 -11.40
CA LEU A 21 -6.52 5.47 -10.77
C LEU A 21 -7.25 6.79 -11.06
N GLU A 22 -6.53 7.92 -11.06
CA GLU A 22 -7.09 9.21 -11.44
C GLU A 22 -7.55 9.23 -12.90
N GLN A 23 -6.73 8.72 -13.83
CA GLN A 23 -7.04 8.65 -15.25
C GLN A 23 -8.25 7.75 -15.54
N ASP A 24 -8.38 6.65 -14.81
CA ASP A 24 -9.48 5.68 -14.96
C ASP A 24 -10.78 6.12 -14.24
N GLY A 25 -10.79 7.28 -13.58
CA GLY A 25 -11.94 7.75 -12.81
C GLY A 25 -12.19 6.96 -11.52
N LEU A 26 -11.15 6.28 -11.02
CA LEU A 26 -11.14 5.42 -9.84
C LEU A 26 -10.46 6.05 -8.61
N ALA A 27 -10.08 7.33 -8.66
CA ALA A 27 -9.43 8.01 -7.53
C ALA A 27 -10.20 7.91 -6.20
N TRP A 28 -11.53 7.80 -6.26
CA TRP A 28 -12.40 7.62 -5.09
C TRP A 28 -12.19 6.30 -4.35
N LEU A 29 -11.48 5.33 -4.94
CA LEU A 29 -11.12 4.07 -4.29
C LEU A 29 -10.05 4.25 -3.21
N VAL A 30 -9.37 5.40 -3.17
CA VAL A 30 -8.34 5.70 -2.17
C VAL A 30 -8.82 6.87 -1.34
N ASP A 31 -9.01 6.67 -0.04
CA ASP A 31 -9.25 7.75 0.91
C ASP A 31 -7.90 8.28 1.43
N PRO A 32 -7.47 9.50 1.04
CA PRO A 32 -6.20 10.05 1.52
C PRO A 32 -6.15 10.26 3.03
N ALA A 33 -7.30 10.41 3.71
CA ALA A 33 -7.34 10.53 5.16
C ALA A 33 -7.05 9.19 5.87
N GLN A 34 -7.08 8.08 5.13
CA GLN A 34 -6.81 6.72 5.61
C GLN A 34 -5.50 6.17 5.07
N TYR A 35 -4.57 7.04 4.70
CA TYR A 35 -3.19 6.69 4.43
C TYR A 35 -2.40 6.64 5.75
N ALA A 36 -1.85 5.48 6.09
CA ALA A 36 -1.08 5.29 7.34
C ALA A 36 0.44 5.23 7.12
N GLY A 37 0.92 6.00 6.14
CA GLY A 37 2.34 6.27 5.96
C GLY A 37 3.08 5.24 5.11
N CYS A 38 4.36 5.54 4.88
CA CYS A 38 5.25 4.75 4.04
C CYS A 38 6.57 4.51 4.75
N TRP A 39 7.27 5.58 5.13
CA TRP A 39 8.34 5.52 6.11
C TRP A 39 7.77 5.57 7.53
N VAL A 40 7.67 4.39 8.16
CA VAL A 40 7.33 4.25 9.57
C VAL A 40 8.32 3.24 10.17
N PRO A 41 9.42 3.69 10.79
CA PRO A 41 10.45 2.81 11.32
C PRO A 41 9.90 2.03 12.52
N ARG A 42 9.36 0.84 12.24
CA ARG A 42 8.75 -0.07 13.23
C ARG A 42 9.16 -1.51 12.97
N LEU A 43 9.10 -2.31 14.03
CA LEU A 43 9.15 -3.77 13.90
C LEU A 43 7.78 -4.29 13.47
N ILE A 44 7.75 -5.50 12.92
CA ILE A 44 6.48 -6.22 12.73
C ILE A 44 5.89 -6.52 14.11
N ALA A 45 4.58 -6.30 14.29
CA ALA A 45 3.91 -6.35 15.59
C ALA A 45 4.16 -7.65 16.40
N ALA A 46 4.43 -8.76 15.71
CA ALA A 46 4.65 -10.08 16.31
C ALA A 46 6.14 -10.48 16.45
N GLY A 47 7.11 -9.61 16.18
CA GLY A 47 8.52 -10.04 16.18
C GLY A 47 9.58 -8.95 16.29
N SER A 48 10.84 -9.37 16.14
CA SER A 48 12.04 -8.50 16.14
C SER A 48 12.51 -8.11 14.73
N ALA A 49 11.84 -8.61 13.68
CA ALA A 49 12.16 -8.28 12.31
C ALA A 49 11.65 -6.87 11.95
N PRO A 50 12.43 -6.06 11.21
CA PRO A 50 11.95 -4.76 10.76
C PRO A 50 10.81 -4.93 9.74
N SER A 51 9.81 -4.05 9.84
CA SER A 51 8.75 -3.94 8.83
C SER A 51 9.29 -3.34 7.54
N ARG A 52 8.65 -3.59 6.40
CA ARG A 52 8.98 -2.89 5.15
C ARG A 52 8.68 -1.39 5.17
N HIS A 53 7.82 -0.93 6.07
CA HIS A 53 7.72 0.50 6.39
C HIS A 53 9.02 1.08 6.97
N ALA A 54 9.84 0.26 7.62
CA ALA A 54 11.14 0.65 8.16
C ALA A 54 12.23 0.79 7.07
N TRP A 55 11.89 0.51 5.81
CA TRP A 55 12.71 0.83 4.64
C TRP A 55 12.01 1.83 3.69
N GLY A 56 10.80 2.28 4.02
CA GLY A 56 10.00 3.17 3.16
C GLY A 56 9.57 2.48 1.86
N LEU A 57 9.38 1.15 1.93
CA LEU A 57 9.05 0.29 0.80
C LEU A 57 7.64 -0.30 0.88
N ALA A 58 6.80 0.20 1.80
CA ALA A 58 5.41 -0.21 1.91
C ALA A 58 4.51 1.01 2.09
N VAL A 59 3.22 0.86 1.79
CA VAL A 59 2.17 1.85 2.05
C VAL A 59 0.94 1.17 2.63
N ASP A 60 0.29 1.84 3.57
CA ASP A 60 -1.00 1.42 4.11
C ASP A 60 -2.10 2.34 3.57
N LEU A 61 -3.11 1.79 2.89
CA LEU A 61 -4.23 2.50 2.25
C LEU A 61 -5.58 2.02 2.78
N ASN A 62 -6.55 2.93 2.90
CA ASN A 62 -7.91 2.64 3.36
C ASN A 62 -7.91 1.83 4.67
N THR A 63 -7.13 2.29 5.66
CA THR A 63 -6.87 1.55 6.90
C THR A 63 -8.10 1.29 7.76
N ALA A 64 -9.07 2.21 7.78
CA ALA A 64 -10.24 2.10 8.66
C ALA A 64 -11.14 0.89 8.33
N PRO A 65 -11.53 0.62 7.06
CA PRO A 65 -12.27 -0.58 6.69
C PRO A 65 -11.39 -1.83 6.53
N ASN A 66 -10.06 -1.71 6.55
CA ASN A 66 -9.13 -2.83 6.31
C ASN A 66 -8.14 -3.06 7.47
N PRO A 67 -8.59 -3.19 8.73
CA PRO A 67 -7.69 -3.53 9.82
C PRO A 67 -7.07 -4.92 9.61
N GLN A 68 -5.82 -5.09 10.07
CA GLN A 68 -5.14 -6.38 10.01
C GLN A 68 -5.94 -7.49 10.72
N GLY A 69 -5.95 -8.68 10.12
CA GLY A 69 -6.68 -9.87 10.58
C GLY A 69 -8.14 -9.93 10.12
N VAL A 70 -8.62 -8.93 9.38
CA VAL A 70 -10.00 -8.87 8.88
C VAL A 70 -10.04 -9.11 7.37
N ALA A 71 -11.14 -9.69 6.88
CA ALA A 71 -11.37 -9.87 5.45
C ALA A 71 -11.29 -8.52 4.72
N SER A 72 -10.70 -8.53 3.52
CA SER A 72 -10.52 -7.32 2.72
C SER A 72 -11.85 -6.66 2.37
N ALA A 73 -11.90 -5.34 2.58
CA ALA A 73 -12.87 -4.42 1.99
C ALA A 73 -12.26 -3.63 0.82
N GLN A 74 -11.02 -3.91 0.41
CA GLN A 74 -10.41 -3.26 -0.75
C GLN A 74 -11.09 -3.65 -2.05
N ASP A 75 -11.34 -2.64 -2.87
CA ASP A 75 -11.81 -2.83 -4.23
C ASP A 75 -10.72 -3.53 -5.06
N PRO A 76 -11.04 -4.64 -5.75
CA PRO A 76 -10.06 -5.37 -6.55
C PRO A 76 -9.35 -4.52 -7.61
N ARG A 77 -9.98 -3.46 -8.12
CA ARG A 77 -9.36 -2.59 -9.13
C ARG A 77 -8.22 -1.76 -8.56
N LEU A 78 -8.33 -1.34 -7.29
CA LEU A 78 -7.22 -0.69 -6.59
C LEU A 78 -6.07 -1.67 -6.41
N VAL A 79 -6.36 -2.89 -5.97
CA VAL A 79 -5.35 -3.95 -5.79
C VAL A 79 -4.62 -4.24 -7.10
N GLU A 80 -5.38 -4.49 -8.18
CA GLU A 80 -4.82 -4.82 -9.49
C GLU A 80 -3.96 -3.68 -10.05
N THR A 81 -4.38 -2.42 -9.86
CA THR A 81 -3.57 -1.26 -10.25
C THR A 81 -2.26 -1.22 -9.47
N MET A 82 -2.30 -1.37 -8.15
CA MET A 82 -1.09 -1.41 -7.33
C MET A 82 -0.15 -2.55 -7.76
N GLU A 83 -0.69 -3.74 -8.07
CA GLU A 83 0.08 -4.88 -8.55
C GLU A 83 0.76 -4.62 -9.91
N ARG A 84 0.07 -3.99 -10.88
CA ARG A 84 0.68 -3.55 -12.14
C ARG A 84 1.86 -2.61 -11.92
N TRP A 85 1.78 -1.77 -10.89
CA TRP A 85 2.84 -0.84 -10.51
C TRP A 85 3.92 -1.45 -9.61
N GLY A 86 3.95 -2.78 -9.45
CA GLY A 86 5.05 -3.50 -8.81
C GLY A 86 4.93 -3.63 -7.29
N PHE A 87 3.72 -3.47 -6.76
CA PHE A 87 3.41 -3.80 -5.38
C PHE A 87 2.88 -5.24 -5.27
N THR A 88 3.14 -5.89 -4.14
CA THR A 88 2.33 -7.03 -3.70
C THR A 88 1.39 -6.56 -2.59
N TRP A 89 0.34 -7.34 -2.32
CA TRP A 89 -0.76 -6.96 -1.44
C TRP A 89 -0.96 -7.96 -0.30
N GLY A 90 -1.24 -7.44 0.90
CA GLY A 90 -1.35 -8.23 2.13
C GLY A 90 -2.67 -8.96 2.35
N GLY A 91 -3.70 -8.70 1.55
CA GLY A 91 -5.03 -9.31 1.74
C GLY A 91 -5.06 -10.85 1.77
N PRO A 92 -4.34 -11.56 0.88
CA PRO A 92 -4.36 -13.03 0.83
C PRO A 92 -3.42 -13.73 1.83
N TRP A 93 -2.71 -12.98 2.68
CA TRP A 93 -1.77 -13.57 3.63
C TRP A 93 -2.47 -14.40 4.71
N LEU A 94 -1.70 -15.27 5.38
CA LEU A 94 -2.23 -16.14 6.44
C LEU A 94 -2.93 -15.36 7.55
N VAL A 95 -2.36 -14.21 7.93
CA VAL A 95 -3.04 -13.16 8.67
C VAL A 95 -3.26 -12.03 7.68
N PRO A 96 -4.50 -11.81 7.22
CA PRO A 96 -4.79 -10.79 6.22
C PRO A 96 -4.31 -9.40 6.66
N ASP A 97 -3.71 -8.65 5.77
CA ASP A 97 -3.36 -7.24 6.00
C ASP A 97 -3.79 -6.43 4.79
N ALA A 98 -5.10 -6.28 4.62
CA ALA A 98 -5.70 -5.77 3.39
C ALA A 98 -5.39 -4.29 3.12
N GLN A 99 -5.03 -3.51 4.14
CA GLN A 99 -4.55 -2.15 3.98
C GLN A 99 -3.13 -2.08 3.38
N HIS A 100 -2.36 -3.17 3.45
CA HIS A 100 -0.92 -3.15 3.30
C HIS A 100 -0.46 -3.52 1.88
N PHE A 101 0.37 -2.67 1.29
CA PHE A 101 0.99 -2.85 -0.02
C PHE A 101 2.50 -2.70 0.06
N GLU A 102 3.22 -3.66 -0.52
CA GLU A 102 4.67 -3.82 -0.38
C GLU A 102 5.32 -3.67 -1.77
N TYR A 103 6.18 -2.68 -1.98
CA TYR A 103 6.91 -2.54 -3.25
C TYR A 103 7.96 -3.63 -3.41
N VAL A 104 7.87 -4.41 -4.48
CA VAL A 104 8.71 -5.59 -4.71
C VAL A 104 9.55 -5.52 -5.98
N HIS A 105 9.11 -4.80 -7.02
CA HIS A 105 9.88 -4.59 -8.24
C HIS A 105 9.41 -3.34 -9.00
N PRO A 106 10.22 -2.78 -9.91
CA PRO A 106 9.76 -1.75 -10.84
C PRO A 106 8.66 -2.27 -11.78
N PRO A 107 7.68 -1.44 -12.18
CA PRO A 107 6.71 -1.80 -13.21
C PRO A 107 7.43 -2.22 -14.51
N GLY A 108 6.84 -3.21 -15.20
CA GLY A 108 7.32 -3.73 -16.49
C GLY A 108 6.92 -2.89 -17.69
#